data_AF-A0A8H8UYE3-F1
#
_entry.id   AF-A0A8H8UYE3-F1
#
_cell.length_a   1.000
_cell.length_b   1.000
_cell.length_c   1.000
_cell.angle_alpha   90.00
_cell.angle_beta   90.00
_cell.angle_gamma   90.00
#
_symmetry.space_group_name_H-M   'P 1'
#
loop_
_entity.id
_entity.type
_entity.pdbx_description
1 polymer ?
#
loop_
_entity_poly.entity_id
_entity_poly.type
_entity_poly.pdbx_seq_one_letter_code
_entity_poly.pdbx_strand_id
1 'polypeptide(L)'
;MMSLLWGQDLTGRLHPSSAVLEPRSSRTSVYSIRSTSTPKPPWQVESSDVPAIEETKEAKIENLDIEKTAAEPFDRPAIYTSSIYTGVAVFIMTALLFGGALRTLVVETAIDGQYIRLALAVTLPFSGSLALPTIHSLKEAVSHYELHGGTANIFVNDDGMQLIDPALAEERKEFYRDNGIGWVARPKHGENGYLRAGKFKKASNMNFGLEISNKTEDILNELIDARHKKRNELLSSKEIDDLYTTALGRVTEEDKRAWASGNIRVGEIILIVDSDTRVPADCLIYGAAEMFLCPEVAIIQHSAGVMQVVEDYFENGITYFTNLIYSAIRFVCGSGDVAPFVGHNAFLRWQAVQSVAFWSENREYYWSESHVSEDFDMALRLQVAGNVVRLATYHGLRGFQEGVSLTIYDELARWEKYHTSQTDSHNSKKY
;
A
#
# COMPACT_ATOMS: atom_id res chain seq x y z
N MET A 1 -19.60 28.32 29.00
CA MET A 1 -20.87 28.00 29.67
C MET A 1 -20.74 26.53 30.10
N MET A 2 -20.89 26.25 31.41
CA MET A 2 -20.76 24.97 32.17
C MET A 2 -21.28 23.71 31.43
N SER A 3 -20.95 22.44 31.73
CA SER A 3 -19.93 21.68 32.50
C SER A 3 -20.39 20.20 32.43
N LEU A 4 -19.51 19.20 32.32
CA LEU A 4 -19.51 18.04 33.23
C LEU A 4 -18.19 17.26 33.13
N LEU A 5 -17.68 16.90 34.30
CA LEU A 5 -16.39 16.29 34.62
C LEU A 5 -16.68 14.93 35.29
N TRP A 6 -15.92 13.89 34.93
CA TRP A 6 -15.62 12.71 35.77
C TRP A 6 -14.45 11.98 35.09
N GLY A 7 -13.36 11.55 35.72
CA GLY A 7 -12.87 11.61 37.09
C GLY A 7 -11.52 10.87 37.07
N GLN A 8 -10.49 11.47 37.68
CA GLN A 8 -9.19 10.83 37.91
C GLN A 8 -9.32 9.74 38.97
N ASP A 9 -8.53 8.68 38.84
CA ASP A 9 -7.82 8.10 39.98
C ASP A 9 -6.42 7.64 39.55
N LEU A 10 -5.43 8.42 39.99
CA LEU A 10 -4.02 8.06 40.07
C LEU A 10 -3.81 7.50 41.48
N THR A 11 -3.40 6.23 41.58
CA THR A 11 -2.33 5.68 42.45
C THR A 11 -2.61 4.21 42.82
N GLY A 12 -1.60 3.35 42.62
CA GLY A 12 -1.38 2.21 43.52
C GLY A 12 -1.42 0.79 42.94
N ARG A 13 -0.22 0.29 42.61
CA ARG A 13 0.29 -1.09 42.83
C ARG A 13 -0.34 -2.27 42.05
N LEU A 14 0.51 -2.78 41.15
CA LEU A 14 0.77 -4.19 40.80
C LEU A 14 0.08 -5.27 41.65
N HIS A 15 -0.70 -6.13 41.00
CA HIS A 15 -0.54 -7.60 41.04
C HIS A 15 -1.31 -8.28 39.89
N PRO A 16 -0.82 -9.41 39.33
CA PRO A 16 -1.43 -10.10 38.21
C PRO A 16 -2.49 -11.09 38.73
N SER A 17 -3.71 -11.04 38.18
CA SER A 17 -4.71 -12.07 38.44
C SER A 17 -4.84 -13.00 37.24
N SER A 18 -4.39 -14.23 37.46
CA SER A 18 -4.56 -15.39 36.61
C SER A 18 -6.05 -15.73 36.51
N ALA A 19 -6.64 -15.54 35.32
CA ALA A 19 -7.95 -16.10 35.01
C ALA A 19 -7.76 -17.35 34.14
N VAL A 20 -7.83 -18.50 34.82
CA VAL A 20 -7.94 -19.83 34.24
C VAL A 20 -9.26 -19.89 33.45
N LEU A 21 -9.18 -20.10 32.13
CA LEU A 21 -10.34 -20.37 31.28
C LEU A 21 -10.69 -21.86 31.38
N GLU A 22 -11.82 -22.18 32.00
CA GLU A 22 -12.44 -23.51 31.89
C GLU A 22 -13.19 -23.66 30.55
N PRO A 23 -13.16 -24.86 29.92
CA PRO A 23 -13.82 -25.09 28.64
C PRO A 23 -15.33 -25.29 28.81
N ARG A 24 -16.13 -24.40 28.22
CA ARG A 24 -17.59 -24.56 28.09
C ARG A 24 -17.90 -25.71 27.14
N SER A 25 -18.64 -26.71 27.64
CA SER A 25 -19.13 -27.85 26.86
C SER A 25 -20.09 -27.40 25.74
N SER A 26 -19.77 -27.75 24.50
CA SER A 26 -20.66 -27.67 23.36
C SER A 26 -21.66 -28.84 23.38
N ARG A 27 -22.95 -28.53 23.60
CA ARG A 27 -24.05 -29.42 23.20
C ARG A 27 -24.77 -28.76 22.03
N THR A 28 -24.41 -29.16 20.83
CA THR A 28 -25.21 -28.89 19.62
C THR A 28 -25.51 -30.24 18.98
N SER A 29 -26.79 -30.57 18.91
CA SER A 29 -27.32 -31.83 18.41
C SER A 29 -27.05 -31.98 16.90
N VAL A 30 -26.38 -33.06 16.52
CA VAL A 30 -26.23 -33.47 15.12
C VAL A 30 -27.53 -34.15 14.69
N TYR A 31 -28.28 -33.52 13.79
CA TYR A 31 -29.32 -34.20 13.03
C TYR A 31 -28.65 -35.11 11.99
N SER A 32 -28.84 -36.42 12.13
CA SER A 32 -28.46 -37.43 11.14
C SER A 32 -29.35 -37.31 9.91
N ILE A 33 -28.79 -36.88 8.79
CA ILE A 33 -29.44 -36.96 7.48
C ILE A 33 -29.08 -38.33 6.88
N ARG A 34 -30.10 -39.19 6.72
CA ARG A 34 -30.00 -40.46 5.99
C ARG A 34 -29.61 -40.18 4.54
N SER A 35 -28.50 -40.76 4.11
CA SER A 35 -28.06 -40.81 2.71
C SER A 35 -29.07 -41.57 1.86
N THR A 36 -29.70 -40.87 0.92
CA THR A 36 -30.36 -41.46 -0.26
C THR A 36 -29.44 -41.27 -1.46
N SER A 37 -29.16 -42.38 -2.15
CA SER A 37 -28.24 -42.52 -3.27
C SER A 37 -28.39 -41.46 -4.37
N THR A 38 -27.33 -40.70 -4.62
CA THR A 38 -27.14 -39.90 -5.84
C THR A 38 -26.30 -40.68 -6.87
N PRO A 39 -26.53 -40.52 -8.19
CA PRO A 39 -25.74 -41.21 -9.21
C PRO A 39 -24.32 -40.62 -9.32
N LYS A 40 -23.33 -41.47 -9.60
CA LYS A 40 -21.92 -41.08 -9.74
C LYS A 40 -21.68 -40.18 -10.97
N PRO A 41 -20.79 -39.17 -10.90
CA PRO A 41 -20.39 -38.35 -12.05
C PRO A 41 -19.42 -39.08 -13.01
N PRO A 42 -19.31 -38.63 -14.29
CA PRO A 42 -18.87 -39.46 -15.42
C PRO A 42 -17.36 -39.76 -15.55
N TRP A 43 -16.51 -39.37 -14.61
CA TRP A 43 -15.04 -39.46 -14.73
C TRP A 43 -14.37 -40.43 -13.76
N GLN A 44 -15.13 -41.34 -13.14
CA GLN A 44 -14.55 -42.48 -12.41
C GLN A 44 -14.49 -43.70 -13.33
N VAL A 45 -13.29 -44.00 -13.85
CA VAL A 45 -13.00 -45.26 -14.56
C VAL A 45 -12.59 -46.30 -13.51
N GLU A 46 -13.29 -47.44 -13.46
CA GLU A 46 -12.95 -48.57 -12.60
C GLU A 46 -11.69 -49.28 -13.10
N SER A 47 -10.84 -49.70 -12.17
CA SER A 47 -9.48 -50.19 -12.39
C SER A 47 -9.37 -51.60 -12.99
N SER A 48 -10.37 -52.07 -13.74
CA SER A 48 -10.42 -53.43 -14.30
C SER A 48 -10.15 -53.52 -15.80
N ASP A 49 -10.02 -52.39 -16.52
CA ASP A 49 -9.87 -52.38 -17.99
C ASP A 49 -8.51 -51.83 -18.47
N VAL A 50 -7.41 -52.21 -17.82
CA VAL A 50 -6.05 -51.94 -18.33
C VAL A 50 -5.44 -53.23 -18.86
N PRO A 51 -5.11 -53.35 -20.16
CA PRO A 51 -4.43 -54.53 -20.68
C PRO A 51 -3.01 -54.63 -20.13
N ALA A 52 -2.58 -55.85 -19.81
CA ALA A 52 -1.29 -56.17 -19.22
C ALA A 52 -0.12 -55.70 -20.10
N ILE A 53 0.78 -54.89 -19.51
CA ILE A 53 2.05 -54.49 -20.11
C ILE A 53 3.11 -55.50 -19.67
N GLU A 54 3.80 -56.11 -20.63
CA GLU A 54 4.89 -57.05 -20.42
C GLU A 54 6.03 -56.46 -19.57
N GLU A 55 6.45 -57.22 -18.56
CA GLU A 55 7.62 -56.95 -17.73
C GLU A 55 8.88 -56.89 -18.59
N THR A 56 9.48 -55.70 -18.71
CA THR A 56 10.85 -55.55 -19.22
C THR A 56 11.70 -54.75 -18.24
N LYS A 57 12.56 -55.51 -17.54
CA LYS A 57 13.85 -55.19 -16.91
C LYS A 57 13.94 -53.88 -16.10
N GLU A 58 14.04 -54.08 -14.79
CA GLU A 58 14.51 -53.12 -13.78
C GLU A 58 15.70 -52.27 -14.28
N ALA A 59 15.43 -50.99 -14.53
CA ALA A 59 16.46 -49.95 -14.62
C ALA A 59 16.45 -49.17 -13.30
N LYS A 60 17.60 -49.15 -12.62
CA LYS A 60 17.87 -48.36 -11.42
C LYS A 60 17.42 -46.92 -11.62
N ILE A 61 16.53 -46.43 -10.76
CA ILE A 61 16.14 -45.02 -10.68
C ILE A 61 17.34 -44.28 -10.06
N GLU A 62 18.24 -43.77 -10.91
CA GLU A 62 19.09 -42.64 -10.55
C GLU A 62 18.19 -41.41 -10.40
N ASN A 63 18.44 -40.63 -9.35
CA ASN A 63 17.77 -39.37 -9.06
C ASN A 63 17.73 -38.46 -10.29
N LEU A 64 16.59 -38.43 -10.98
CA LEU A 64 16.31 -37.46 -12.02
C LEU A 64 16.03 -36.12 -11.35
N ASP A 65 17.11 -35.36 -11.22
CA ASP A 65 17.11 -33.97 -10.82
C ASP A 65 16.39 -33.14 -11.88
N ILE A 66 15.12 -32.79 -11.62
CA ILE A 66 14.24 -32.10 -12.57
C ILE A 66 14.83 -30.71 -12.93
N GLU A 67 15.70 -30.15 -12.09
CA GLU A 67 16.39 -28.88 -12.35
C GLU A 67 17.47 -28.95 -13.46
N LYS A 68 18.02 -30.13 -13.78
CA LYS A 68 19.00 -30.27 -14.88
C LYS A 68 18.40 -30.31 -16.28
N THR A 69 17.07 -30.38 -16.38
CA THR A 69 16.35 -30.34 -17.67
C THR A 69 15.76 -28.96 -17.95
N ALA A 70 15.95 -27.98 -17.04
CA ALA A 70 15.75 -26.58 -17.35
C ALA A 70 16.86 -26.16 -18.31
N ALA A 71 16.55 -26.20 -19.61
CA ALA A 71 17.38 -25.66 -20.66
C ALA A 71 17.87 -24.25 -20.25
N GLU A 72 19.16 -23.98 -20.45
CA GLU A 72 19.74 -22.65 -20.26
C GLU A 72 18.82 -21.58 -20.86
N PRO A 73 18.65 -20.42 -20.20
CA PRO A 73 17.74 -19.40 -20.66
C PRO A 73 18.12 -19.02 -22.10
N PHE A 74 17.26 -19.34 -23.05
CA PHE A 74 17.43 -18.93 -24.44
C PHE A 74 17.67 -17.43 -24.46
N ASP A 75 18.83 -17.00 -24.96
CA ASP A 75 19.17 -15.60 -25.16
C ASP A 75 18.22 -15.04 -26.23
N ARG A 76 17.04 -14.58 -25.80
CA ARG A 76 16.01 -14.04 -26.69
C ARG A 76 16.49 -12.66 -27.12
N PRO A 77 16.68 -12.40 -28.42
CA PRO A 77 17.02 -11.07 -28.87
C PRO A 77 15.89 -10.13 -28.45
N ALA A 78 16.22 -9.08 -27.69
CA ALA A 78 15.25 -8.08 -27.29
C ALA A 78 14.65 -7.43 -28.54
N ILE A 79 13.37 -7.72 -28.81
CA ILE A 79 12.66 -7.18 -29.96
C ILE A 79 12.15 -5.79 -29.55
N TYR A 80 12.97 -4.77 -29.78
CA TYR A 80 12.63 -3.37 -29.46
C TYR A 80 11.61 -2.74 -30.41
N THR A 81 11.10 -3.48 -31.40
CA THR A 81 10.23 -2.92 -32.44
C THR A 81 8.94 -2.37 -31.86
N SER A 82 8.29 -3.07 -30.91
CA SER A 82 7.07 -2.58 -30.24
C SER A 82 7.33 -1.32 -29.41
N SER A 83 8.43 -1.27 -28.66
CA SER A 83 8.83 -0.10 -27.87
C SER A 83 9.17 1.11 -28.76
N ILE A 84 9.82 0.87 -29.90
CA ILE A 84 10.11 1.90 -30.90
C ILE A 84 8.82 2.39 -31.56
N TYR A 85 7.91 1.50 -31.98
CA TYR A 85 6.62 1.90 -32.56
C TYR A 85 5.77 2.70 -31.57
N THR A 86 5.74 2.29 -30.30
CA THR A 86 5.01 2.99 -29.24
C THR A 86 5.65 4.35 -28.96
N GLY A 87 6.98 4.42 -28.83
CA GLY A 87 7.71 5.67 -28.63
C GLY A 87 7.55 6.65 -29.80
N VAL A 88 7.59 6.15 -31.04
CA VAL A 88 7.35 6.96 -32.25
C VAL A 88 5.89 7.41 -32.33
N ALA A 89 4.92 6.56 -32.00
CA ALA A 89 3.51 6.93 -31.99
C ALA A 89 3.22 8.01 -30.93
N VAL A 90 3.76 7.87 -29.72
CA VAL A 90 3.64 8.87 -28.64
C VAL A 90 4.36 10.16 -29.03
N PHE A 91 5.56 10.09 -29.62
CA PHE A 91 6.28 11.28 -30.09
C PHE A 91 5.53 12.00 -31.21
N ILE A 92 4.98 11.27 -32.20
CA ILE A 92 4.19 11.85 -33.29
C ILE A 92 2.89 12.45 -32.75
N MET A 93 2.17 11.73 -31.88
CA MET A 93 0.95 12.26 -31.25
C MET A 93 1.26 13.51 -30.43
N THR A 94 2.32 13.50 -29.63
CA THR A 94 2.72 14.64 -28.80
C THR A 94 3.20 15.81 -29.66
N ALA A 95 4.04 15.57 -30.67
CA ALA A 95 4.55 16.61 -31.56
C ALA A 95 3.46 17.22 -32.45
N LEU A 96 2.50 16.42 -32.94
CA LEU A 96 1.39 16.91 -33.76
C LEU A 96 0.32 17.61 -32.91
N LEU A 97 -0.02 17.07 -31.74
CA LEU A 97 -1.02 17.68 -30.84
C LEU A 97 -0.46 18.93 -30.15
N PHE A 98 0.71 18.86 -29.51
CA PHE A 98 1.27 20.02 -28.80
C PHE A 98 1.96 21.01 -29.74
N GLY A 99 2.70 20.55 -30.76
CA GLY A 99 3.41 21.45 -31.68
C GLY A 99 2.49 22.13 -32.70
N GLY A 100 1.50 21.40 -33.23
CA GLY A 100 0.55 21.91 -34.22
C GLY A 100 -0.56 22.75 -33.60
N ALA A 101 -1.24 22.23 -32.58
CA ALA A 101 -2.40 22.91 -32.00
C ALA A 101 -2.02 24.17 -31.24
N LEU A 102 -0.92 24.14 -30.46
CA LEU A 102 -0.49 25.30 -29.67
C LEU A 102 0.00 26.45 -30.56
N ARG A 103 0.72 26.14 -31.65
CA ARG A 103 1.15 27.14 -32.64
C ARG A 103 -0.05 27.80 -33.32
N THR A 104 -1.02 27.01 -33.78
CA THR A 104 -2.24 27.54 -34.42
C THR A 104 -3.06 28.37 -33.44
N LEU A 105 -3.23 27.91 -32.20
CA LEU A 105 -3.90 28.66 -31.14
C LEU A 105 -3.23 30.01 -30.87
N VAL A 106 -1.90 30.06 -30.80
CA VAL A 106 -1.14 31.30 -30.59
C VAL A 106 -1.27 32.24 -31.79
N VAL A 107 -1.14 31.73 -33.02
CA VAL A 107 -1.26 32.54 -34.24
C VAL A 107 -2.68 33.10 -34.39
N GLU A 108 -3.71 32.28 -34.20
CA GLU A 108 -5.11 32.71 -34.30
C GLU A 108 -5.51 33.67 -33.16
N THR A 109 -4.93 33.51 -31.96
CA THR A 109 -5.13 34.46 -30.86
C THR A 109 -4.44 35.80 -31.15
N ALA A 110 -3.27 35.78 -31.79
CA ALA A 110 -2.55 36.98 -32.19
C ALA A 110 -3.24 37.74 -33.34
N ILE A 111 -3.92 37.04 -34.25
CA ILE A 111 -4.66 37.66 -35.35
C ILE A 111 -5.98 38.28 -34.86
N ASP A 112 -6.73 37.58 -34.01
CA ASP A 112 -8.08 38.01 -33.63
C ASP A 112 -8.13 38.91 -32.38
N GLY A 113 -7.02 39.03 -31.63
CA GLY A 113 -6.92 39.91 -30.45
C GLY A 113 -7.81 39.49 -29.27
N GLN A 114 -8.46 38.34 -29.34
CA GLN A 114 -9.33 37.79 -28.32
C GLN A 114 -8.72 36.54 -27.70
N TYR A 115 -8.60 36.53 -26.36
CA TYR A 115 -7.88 35.48 -25.61
C TYR A 115 -8.72 34.23 -25.30
N ILE A 116 -9.99 34.17 -25.72
CA ILE A 116 -10.90 33.07 -25.33
C ILE A 116 -10.46 31.69 -25.86
N ARG A 117 -9.71 31.65 -26.97
CA ARG A 117 -9.19 30.40 -27.55
C ARG A 117 -8.11 29.75 -26.70
N LEU A 118 -7.38 30.54 -25.89
CA LEU A 118 -6.39 29.99 -24.95
C LEU A 118 -7.04 29.11 -23.86
N ALA A 119 -8.35 29.22 -23.63
CA ALA A 119 -9.07 28.31 -22.74
C ALA A 119 -9.02 26.85 -23.21
N LEU A 120 -8.85 26.60 -24.52
CA LEU A 120 -8.70 25.25 -25.06
C LEU A 120 -7.38 24.58 -24.59
N ALA A 121 -6.35 25.36 -24.25
CA ALA A 121 -5.10 24.83 -23.72
C ALA A 121 -5.27 24.13 -22.36
N VAL A 122 -6.31 24.50 -21.59
CA VAL A 122 -6.68 23.83 -20.32
C VAL A 122 -7.18 22.40 -20.55
N THR A 123 -7.68 22.11 -21.76
CA THR A 123 -8.18 20.77 -22.13
C THR A 123 -7.09 19.84 -22.66
N LEU A 124 -5.88 20.35 -22.91
CA LEU A 124 -4.75 19.49 -23.29
C LEU A 124 -4.44 18.56 -22.11
N PRO A 125 -4.24 17.25 -22.35
CA PRO A 125 -3.94 16.30 -21.29
C PRO A 125 -2.63 16.75 -20.63
N PHE A 126 -2.77 17.36 -19.46
CA PHE A 126 -1.65 17.73 -18.62
C PHE A 126 -1.03 16.40 -18.18
N SER A 127 0.21 16.14 -18.60
CA SER A 127 1.04 15.00 -18.17
C SER A 127 1.44 15.14 -16.70
N GLY A 128 0.50 15.55 -15.85
CA GLY A 128 0.70 15.67 -14.44
C GLY A 128 1.04 14.29 -13.88
N SER A 129 2.04 14.29 -12.98
CA SER A 129 2.53 13.12 -12.28
C SER A 129 1.39 12.17 -11.88
N LEU A 130 1.55 10.86 -12.10
CA LEU A 130 0.59 9.78 -11.80
C LEU A 130 -0.07 9.90 -10.41
N ALA A 131 0.58 10.57 -9.46
CA ALA A 131 0.10 10.82 -8.10
C ALA A 131 -0.97 11.93 -7.96
N LEU A 132 -1.15 12.83 -8.95
CA LEU A 132 -2.06 13.98 -8.81
C LEU A 132 -3.53 13.59 -8.54
N PRO A 133 -4.13 12.63 -9.27
CA PRO A 133 -5.52 12.24 -9.02
C PRO A 133 -5.71 11.65 -7.62
N THR A 134 -4.72 10.88 -7.15
CA THR A 134 -4.68 10.29 -5.81
C THR A 134 -4.65 11.36 -4.74
N ILE A 135 -3.71 12.31 -4.84
CA ILE A 135 -3.60 13.43 -3.89
C ILE A 135 -4.89 14.26 -3.86
N HIS A 136 -5.51 14.52 -5.01
CA HIS A 136 -6.79 15.24 -5.05
C HIS A 136 -7.89 14.49 -4.29
N SER A 137 -8.05 13.18 -4.53
CA SER A 137 -9.05 12.38 -3.80
C SER A 137 -8.78 12.29 -2.30
N LEU A 138 -7.50 12.21 -1.89
CA LEU A 138 -7.11 12.24 -0.49
C LEU A 138 -7.42 13.59 0.15
N LYS A 139 -7.14 14.71 -0.54
CA LYS A 139 -7.44 16.04 -0.02
C LYS A 139 -8.94 16.27 0.13
N GLU A 140 -9.76 15.73 -0.76
CA GLU A 140 -11.21 15.73 -0.62
C GLU A 140 -11.63 14.94 0.64
N ALA A 141 -11.06 13.75 0.84
CA ALA A 141 -11.34 12.93 2.01
C ALA A 141 -10.90 13.58 3.33
N VAL A 142 -9.71 14.20 3.36
CA VAL A 142 -9.19 14.97 4.50
C VAL A 142 -10.12 16.15 4.80
N SER A 143 -10.49 16.93 3.78
CA SER A 143 -11.38 18.08 3.95
C SER A 143 -12.73 17.65 4.53
N HIS A 144 -13.30 16.56 4.03
CA HIS A 144 -14.55 16.01 4.55
C HIS A 144 -14.40 15.57 6.01
N TYR A 145 -13.29 14.92 6.38
CA TYR A 145 -13.03 14.50 7.76
C TYR A 145 -12.84 15.69 8.72
N GLU A 146 -12.12 16.73 8.29
CA GLU A 146 -11.90 17.96 9.07
C GLU A 146 -13.19 18.75 9.29
N LEU A 147 -14.09 18.79 8.30
CA LEU A 147 -15.43 19.37 8.46
C LEU A 147 -16.26 18.68 9.57
N HIS A 148 -15.94 17.43 9.88
CA HIS A 148 -16.57 16.65 10.97
C HIS A 148 -15.76 16.69 12.28
N GLY A 149 -14.74 17.55 12.38
CA GLY A 149 -13.94 17.75 13.59
C GLY A 149 -12.76 16.79 13.74
N GLY A 150 -12.49 15.96 12.73
CA GLY A 150 -11.27 15.16 12.66
C GLY A 150 -10.05 15.99 12.26
N THR A 151 -8.86 15.39 12.35
CA THR A 151 -7.62 15.98 11.82
C THR A 151 -6.84 14.88 11.11
N ALA A 152 -6.34 15.15 9.90
CA ALA A 152 -5.53 14.20 9.15
C ALA A 152 -4.43 14.93 8.37
N ASN A 153 -3.29 14.27 8.21
CA ASN A 153 -2.19 14.75 7.36
C ASN A 153 -1.88 13.71 6.28
N ILE A 154 -1.33 14.17 5.16
CA ILE A 154 -0.84 13.30 4.09
C ILE A 154 0.66 13.17 4.26
N PHE A 155 1.14 11.92 4.38
CA PHE A 155 2.56 11.59 4.50
C PHE A 155 3.00 10.72 3.32
N VAL A 156 3.96 11.21 2.54
CA VAL A 156 4.49 10.54 1.34
C VAL A 156 5.91 10.03 1.57
N ASN A 157 6.10 8.73 1.37
CA ASN A 157 7.42 8.12 1.30
C ASN A 157 7.88 8.13 -0.17
N ASP A 158 8.74 9.07 -0.55
CA ASP A 158 9.16 9.29 -1.94
C ASP A 158 10.42 8.47 -2.31
N ASP A 159 10.30 7.59 -3.30
CA ASP A 159 11.39 6.76 -3.86
C ASP A 159 12.27 7.50 -4.87
N GLY A 160 11.74 8.54 -5.51
CA GLY A 160 12.27 9.13 -6.74
C GLY A 160 12.83 10.54 -6.61
N MET A 161 12.55 11.29 -5.54
CA MET A 161 12.96 12.70 -5.45
C MET A 161 14.48 12.90 -5.54
N GLN A 162 15.27 12.01 -4.97
CA GLN A 162 16.74 12.07 -5.06
C GLN A 162 17.28 11.48 -6.38
N LEU A 163 16.43 10.85 -7.20
CA LEU A 163 16.83 10.15 -8.42
C LEU A 163 16.56 10.95 -9.70
N ILE A 164 15.75 12.00 -9.61
CA ILE A 164 15.34 12.85 -10.72
C ILE A 164 16.25 14.07 -10.85
N ASP A 165 16.12 14.78 -11.97
CA ASP A 165 16.84 16.03 -12.20
C ASP A 165 16.56 17.04 -11.06
N PRO A 166 17.58 17.81 -10.60
CA PRO A 166 17.39 18.76 -9.51
C PRO A 166 16.27 19.78 -9.73
N ALA A 167 16.02 20.21 -10.98
CA ALA A 167 14.92 21.13 -11.27
C ALA A 167 13.55 20.47 -11.07
N LEU A 168 13.41 19.21 -11.51
CA LEU A 168 12.18 18.43 -11.31
C LEU A 168 11.99 18.04 -9.84
N ALA A 169 13.09 17.78 -9.12
CA ALA A 169 13.06 17.55 -7.68
C ALA A 169 12.53 18.78 -6.94
N GLU A 170 12.96 19.98 -7.33
CA GLU A 170 12.47 21.22 -6.73
C GLU A 170 10.99 21.46 -7.04
N GLU A 171 10.56 21.27 -8.29
CA GLU A 171 9.14 21.34 -8.68
C GLU A 171 8.28 20.39 -7.83
N ARG A 172 8.79 19.17 -7.57
CA ARG A 172 8.08 18.20 -6.71
C ARG A 172 8.01 18.65 -5.25
N LYS A 173 9.08 19.25 -4.71
CA LYS A 173 9.06 19.80 -3.34
C LYS A 173 8.09 20.96 -3.23
N GLU A 174 8.05 21.85 -4.23
CA GLU A 174 7.09 22.94 -4.29
C GLU A 174 5.66 22.40 -4.33
N PHE A 175 5.42 21.38 -5.17
CA PHE A 175 4.13 20.69 -5.21
C PHE A 175 3.72 20.13 -3.84
N TYR A 176 4.62 19.48 -3.10
CA TYR A 176 4.33 18.99 -1.76
C TYR A 176 4.06 20.12 -0.76
N ARG A 177 4.86 21.19 -0.79
CA ARG A 177 4.67 22.37 0.05
C ARG A 177 3.31 23.02 -0.19
N ASP A 178 2.96 23.27 -1.45
CA ASP A 178 1.72 23.96 -1.84
C ASP A 178 0.48 23.12 -1.50
N ASN A 179 0.64 21.80 -1.38
CA ASN A 179 -0.43 20.89 -0.99
C ASN A 179 -0.45 20.52 0.49
N GLY A 180 0.49 21.03 1.31
CA GLY A 180 0.57 20.70 2.74
C GLY A 180 0.96 19.25 3.01
N ILE A 181 1.74 18.63 2.12
CA ILE A 181 2.12 17.22 2.19
C ILE A 181 3.45 17.10 2.95
N GLY A 182 3.45 16.27 4.00
CA GLY A 182 4.69 15.81 4.62
C GLY A 182 5.33 14.73 3.76
N TRP A 183 6.66 14.75 3.63
CA TRP A 183 7.36 13.76 2.82
C TRP A 183 8.74 13.44 3.36
N VAL A 184 9.16 12.20 3.11
CA VAL A 184 10.54 11.72 3.31
C VAL A 184 10.99 11.07 2.01
N ALA A 185 12.13 11.51 1.48
CA ALA A 185 12.79 10.91 0.34
C ALA A 185 14.08 10.21 0.78
N ARG A 186 14.16 8.93 0.45
CA ARG A 186 15.32 8.09 0.75
C ARG A 186 16.46 8.32 -0.27
N PRO A 187 17.71 8.03 0.10
CA PRO A 187 18.84 8.08 -0.81
C PRO A 187 18.81 6.97 -1.86
N LYS A 188 19.58 7.16 -2.94
CA LYS A 188 19.79 6.13 -3.97
C LYS A 188 20.49 4.90 -3.39
N HIS A 189 20.16 3.72 -3.93
CA HIS A 189 20.86 2.50 -3.56
C HIS A 189 22.37 2.62 -3.88
N GLY A 190 23.20 2.31 -2.88
CA GLY A 190 24.66 2.41 -2.96
C GLY A 190 25.22 3.81 -2.70
N GLU A 191 24.38 4.82 -2.52
CA GLU A 191 24.81 6.19 -2.25
C GLU A 191 24.99 6.43 -0.74
N ASN A 192 26.11 7.03 -0.35
CA ASN A 192 26.45 7.33 1.06
C ASN A 192 26.35 6.11 2.00
N GLY A 193 26.66 4.91 1.49
CA GLY A 193 26.59 3.66 2.25
C GLY A 193 25.17 3.12 2.47
N TYR A 194 24.15 3.71 1.83
CA TYR A 194 22.77 3.21 1.91
C TYR A 194 22.61 1.95 1.04
N LEU A 195 22.53 0.80 1.70
CA LEU A 195 22.17 -0.46 1.07
C LEU A 195 20.68 -0.71 1.25
N ARG A 196 19.91 -0.47 0.19
CA ARG A 196 18.50 -0.88 0.13
C ARG A 196 18.42 -2.40 0.29
N ALA A 197 17.82 -2.88 1.38
CA ALA A 197 17.52 -4.29 1.53
C ALA A 197 16.26 -4.66 0.72
N GLY A 198 16.19 -5.92 0.30
CA GLY A 198 15.07 -6.47 -0.44
C GLY A 198 15.08 -6.16 -1.94
N LYS A 199 14.55 -7.11 -2.73
CA LYS A 199 14.31 -6.92 -4.18
C LYS A 199 13.28 -5.79 -4.39
N PHE A 200 12.30 -5.66 -3.48
CA PHE A 200 11.15 -4.76 -3.59
C PHE A 200 11.34 -3.41 -2.90
N LYS A 201 10.77 -2.35 -3.50
CA LYS A 201 11.04 -0.96 -3.11
C LYS A 201 10.14 -0.45 -1.98
N LYS A 202 8.89 -0.95 -1.88
CA LYS A 202 7.81 -0.41 -1.04
C LYS A 202 8.10 -0.56 0.46
N ALA A 203 8.27 -1.78 0.96
CA ALA A 203 8.61 -2.06 2.37
C ALA A 203 9.81 -1.23 2.87
N SER A 204 10.93 -1.28 2.13
CA SER A 204 12.15 -0.54 2.50
C SER A 204 11.96 0.98 2.51
N ASN A 205 11.17 1.51 1.57
CA ASN A 205 10.86 2.94 1.54
C ASN A 205 9.96 3.35 2.72
N MET A 206 8.99 2.50 3.08
CA MET A 206 8.12 2.75 4.23
C MET A 206 8.87 2.67 5.56
N ASN A 207 9.72 1.67 5.76
CA ASN A 207 10.54 1.59 6.97
C ASN A 207 11.47 2.80 7.10
N PHE A 208 12.09 3.25 6.01
CA PHE A 208 12.93 4.46 6.04
C PHE A 208 12.13 5.71 6.42
N GLY A 209 10.95 5.90 5.83
CA GLY A 209 10.06 7.01 6.19
C GLY A 209 9.63 6.98 7.66
N LEU A 210 9.24 5.80 8.15
CA LEU A 210 8.84 5.60 9.55
C LEU A 210 10.00 5.79 10.53
N GLU A 211 11.21 5.38 10.16
CA GLU A 211 12.42 5.60 10.98
C GLU A 211 12.66 7.11 11.19
N ILE A 212 12.60 7.91 10.12
CA ILE A 212 12.79 9.38 10.20
C ILE A 212 11.63 10.03 10.98
N SER A 213 10.39 9.56 10.78
CA SER A 213 9.22 10.03 11.53
C SER A 213 9.37 9.78 13.03
N ASN A 214 9.70 8.54 13.43
CA ASN A 214 9.86 8.17 14.83
C ASN A 214 11.01 8.93 15.51
N LYS A 215 12.18 9.05 14.86
CA LYS A 215 13.29 9.87 15.40
C LYS A 215 12.89 11.32 15.60
N THR A 216 12.08 11.87 14.68
CA THR A 216 11.56 13.23 14.80
C THR A 216 10.62 13.36 16.00
N GLU A 217 9.75 12.37 16.21
CA GLU A 217 8.84 12.33 17.36
C GLU A 217 9.57 12.16 18.70
N ASP A 218 10.62 11.34 18.75
CA ASP A 218 11.48 11.17 19.94
C ASP A 218 12.14 12.50 20.35
N ILE A 219 12.78 13.18 19.40
CA ILE A 219 13.39 14.50 19.64
C ILE A 219 12.33 15.53 20.00
N LEU A 220 11.16 15.51 19.36
CA LEU A 220 10.06 16.40 19.69
C LEU A 220 9.60 16.21 21.14
N ASN A 221 9.42 14.96 21.59
CA ASN A 221 9.03 14.64 22.95
C ASN A 221 10.10 15.11 23.96
N GLU A 222 11.38 14.92 23.67
CA GLU A 222 12.47 15.45 24.51
C GLU A 222 12.43 16.98 24.64
N LEU A 223 12.18 17.69 23.52
CA LEU A 223 12.08 19.14 23.50
C LEU A 223 10.87 19.65 24.28
N ILE A 224 9.72 18.98 24.12
CA ILE A 224 8.48 19.26 24.85
C ILE A 224 8.70 19.05 26.35
N ASP A 225 9.28 17.93 26.76
CA ASP A 225 9.58 17.61 28.16
C ASP A 225 10.56 18.63 28.78
N ALA A 226 11.61 19.00 28.05
CA ALA A 226 12.57 20.01 28.49
C ALA A 226 11.90 21.38 28.69
N ARG A 227 10.92 21.72 27.86
CA ARG A 227 10.17 22.97 27.93
C ARG A 227 9.14 22.97 29.07
N HIS A 228 8.42 21.87 29.25
CA HIS A 228 7.52 21.67 30.38
C HIS A 228 8.25 21.74 31.71
N LYS A 229 9.42 21.09 31.85
CA LYS A 229 10.25 21.16 33.08
C LYS A 229 10.68 22.59 33.43
N LYS A 230 10.85 23.47 32.43
CA LYS A 230 11.26 24.87 32.63
C LYS A 230 10.11 25.80 33.00
N ARG A 231 8.94 25.63 32.38
CA ARG A 231 7.82 26.58 32.48
C ARG A 231 6.63 26.08 33.31
N ASN A 232 6.50 24.78 33.50
CA ASN A 232 5.38 24.11 34.18
C ASN A 232 3.99 24.54 33.66
N GLU A 233 3.89 24.87 32.37
CA GLU A 233 2.68 25.30 31.68
C GLU A 233 2.42 24.41 30.46
N LEU A 234 1.17 24.35 30.04
CA LEU A 234 0.78 23.71 28.78
C LEU A 234 1.32 24.52 27.59
N LEU A 235 1.88 23.81 26.61
CA LEU A 235 2.36 24.42 25.36
C LEU A 235 1.18 24.72 24.44
N SER A 236 1.22 25.86 23.76
CA SER A 236 0.27 26.15 22.70
C SER A 236 0.58 25.33 21.45
N SER A 237 -0.42 25.10 20.58
CA SER A 237 -0.22 24.36 19.31
C SER A 237 0.92 24.95 18.47
N LYS A 238 1.00 26.29 18.39
CA LYS A 238 2.06 26.97 17.65
C LYS A 238 3.46 26.67 18.22
N GLU A 239 3.59 26.61 19.54
CA GLU A 239 4.88 26.27 20.15
C GLU A 239 5.27 24.82 19.85
N ILE A 240 4.30 23.90 19.78
CA ILE A 240 4.55 22.51 19.39
C ILE A 240 5.01 22.45 17.93
N ASP A 241 4.40 23.23 17.03
CA ASP A 241 4.81 23.31 15.62
C ASP A 241 6.23 23.87 15.44
N ASP A 242 6.61 24.88 16.24
CA ASP A 242 7.97 25.44 16.25
C ASP A 242 9.00 24.41 16.76
N LEU A 243 8.64 23.67 17.82
CA LEU A 243 9.47 22.57 18.34
C LEU A 243 9.58 21.42 17.35
N TYR A 244 8.51 21.08 16.65
CA TYR A 244 8.51 20.06 15.61
C TYR A 244 9.44 20.45 14.45
N THR A 245 9.38 21.71 14.00
CA THR A 245 10.28 22.21 12.96
C THR A 245 11.75 22.11 13.40
N THR A 246 12.01 22.37 14.68
CA THR A 246 13.34 22.21 15.28
C THR A 246 13.77 20.74 15.34
N ALA A 247 12.87 19.83 15.73
CA ALA A 247 13.13 18.40 15.82
C ALA A 247 13.45 17.82 14.44
N LEU A 248 12.63 18.12 13.43
CA LEU A 248 12.84 17.65 12.06
C LEU A 248 14.17 18.17 11.50
N GLY A 249 14.49 19.45 11.74
CA GLY A 249 15.78 20.04 11.36
C GLY A 249 16.96 19.25 11.92
N ARG A 250 16.93 18.92 13.22
CA ARG A 250 17.98 18.11 13.87
C ARG A 250 18.13 16.73 13.23
N VAL A 251 17.03 16.01 12.99
CA VAL A 251 17.08 14.69 12.35
C VAL A 251 17.71 14.77 10.95
N THR A 252 17.33 15.78 10.16
CA THR A 252 17.89 15.95 8.80
C THR A 252 19.36 16.41 8.80
N GLU A 253 19.81 17.11 9.84
CA GLU A 253 21.23 17.48 10.01
C GLU A 253 22.10 16.30 10.44
N GLU A 254 21.57 15.44 11.32
CA GLU A 254 22.22 14.22 11.80
C GLU A 254 22.27 13.14 10.72
N ASP A 255 21.15 12.90 10.03
CA ASP A 255 21.06 11.96 8.90
C ASP A 255 20.95 12.69 7.57
N LYS A 256 22.09 13.17 7.08
CA LYS A 256 22.22 13.86 5.78
C LYS A 256 21.77 13.05 4.57
N ARG A 257 21.50 11.75 4.73
CA ARG A 257 21.03 10.88 3.66
C ARG A 257 19.52 11.06 3.43
N ALA A 258 18.77 11.42 4.46
CA ALA A 258 17.33 11.62 4.39
C ALA A 258 17.01 13.06 3.96
N TRP A 259 16.21 13.22 2.91
CA TRP A 259 15.56 14.50 2.63
C TRP A 259 14.15 14.43 3.19
N ALA A 260 13.76 15.38 4.01
CA ALA A 260 12.42 15.39 4.60
C ALA A 260 11.91 16.82 4.80
N SER A 261 10.60 17.02 4.68
CA SER A 261 9.94 18.30 4.96
C SER A 261 8.44 18.11 5.20
N GLY A 262 7.78 19.15 5.70
CA GLY A 262 6.36 19.14 6.05
C GLY A 262 6.05 18.32 7.31
N ASN A 263 4.78 17.94 7.48
CA ASN A 263 4.33 17.17 8.64
C ASN A 263 4.40 15.65 8.37
N ILE A 264 5.50 15.03 8.81
CA ILE A 264 5.77 13.59 8.65
C ILE A 264 5.32 12.77 9.87
N ARG A 265 4.56 13.36 10.80
CA ARG A 265 4.07 12.65 11.99
C ARG A 265 3.02 11.61 11.60
N VAL A 266 3.02 10.50 12.30
CA VAL A 266 2.09 9.38 12.10
C VAL A 266 1.06 9.39 13.21
N GLY A 267 -0.22 9.46 12.84
CA GLY A 267 -1.34 9.40 13.79
C GLY A 267 -1.63 7.98 14.28
N GLU A 268 -2.61 7.86 15.18
CA GLU A 268 -3.04 6.56 15.73
C GLU A 268 -3.59 5.61 14.65
N ILE A 269 -4.24 6.18 13.62
CA ILE A 269 -4.84 5.44 12.51
C ILE A 269 -4.20 5.91 11.21
N ILE A 270 -3.79 4.94 10.39
CA ILE A 270 -3.11 5.16 9.12
C ILE A 270 -4.01 4.64 8.00
N LEU A 271 -4.34 5.48 7.02
CA LEU A 271 -4.84 5.01 5.73
C LEU A 271 -3.65 4.80 4.80
N ILE A 272 -3.34 3.55 4.44
CA ILE A 272 -2.31 3.24 3.45
C ILE A 272 -2.92 3.17 2.05
N VAL A 273 -2.34 3.91 1.12
CA VAL A 273 -2.77 3.98 -0.29
C VAL A 273 -1.58 3.96 -1.21
N ASP A 274 -1.78 3.42 -2.41
CA ASP A 274 -0.80 3.50 -3.48
C ASP A 274 -0.97 4.78 -4.29
N SER A 275 0.06 5.17 -5.06
CA SER A 275 0.09 6.43 -5.80
C SER A 275 -0.93 6.52 -6.94
N ASP A 276 -1.55 5.42 -7.32
CA ASP A 276 -2.51 5.26 -8.43
C ASP A 276 -3.93 4.91 -7.94
N THR A 277 -4.22 5.21 -6.67
CA THR A 277 -5.49 4.91 -6.01
C THR A 277 -6.42 6.13 -5.98
N ARG A 278 -7.74 5.92 -6.11
CA ARG A 278 -8.74 6.90 -5.68
C ARG A 278 -9.49 6.41 -4.46
N VAL A 279 -9.70 7.31 -3.51
CA VAL A 279 -10.42 7.03 -2.27
C VAL A 279 -11.78 7.76 -2.23
N PRO A 280 -12.80 7.21 -1.54
CA PRO A 280 -14.02 7.93 -1.25
C PRO A 280 -13.79 9.15 -0.36
N ALA A 281 -14.56 10.22 -0.54
CA ALA A 281 -14.48 11.42 0.30
C ALA A 281 -14.85 11.15 1.78
N ASP A 282 -15.72 10.19 2.04
CA ASP A 282 -16.17 9.82 3.38
C ASP A 282 -15.33 8.69 4.00
N CYS A 283 -14.26 8.24 3.34
CA CYS A 283 -13.54 7.05 3.79
C CYS A 283 -12.88 7.23 5.17
N LEU A 284 -12.32 8.40 5.45
CA LEU A 284 -11.63 8.68 6.71
C LEU A 284 -12.59 8.69 7.90
N ILE A 285 -13.79 9.27 7.76
CA ILE A 285 -14.76 9.31 8.86
C ILE A 285 -15.25 7.90 9.21
N TYR A 286 -15.54 7.06 8.20
CA TYR A 286 -15.98 5.69 8.45
C TYR A 286 -14.85 4.81 8.97
N GLY A 287 -13.65 4.91 8.40
CA GLY A 287 -12.48 4.16 8.85
C GLY A 287 -12.11 4.50 10.29
N ALA A 288 -12.13 5.79 10.65
CA ALA A 288 -11.89 6.24 12.02
C ALA A 288 -13.00 5.77 12.97
N ALA A 289 -14.27 5.86 12.58
CA ALA A 289 -15.39 5.38 13.39
C ALA A 289 -15.31 3.87 13.65
N GLU A 290 -14.98 3.07 12.65
CA GLU A 290 -14.87 1.62 12.81
C GLU A 290 -13.68 1.24 13.70
N MET A 291 -12.52 1.86 13.50
CA MET A 291 -11.36 1.67 14.39
C MET A 291 -11.65 2.13 15.82
N PHE A 292 -12.46 3.17 16.02
CA PHE A 292 -12.84 3.61 17.35
C PHE A 292 -13.81 2.63 18.04
N LEU A 293 -14.83 2.16 17.30
CA LEU A 293 -15.85 1.25 17.82
C LEU A 293 -15.33 -0.18 18.06
N CYS A 294 -14.31 -0.60 17.31
CA CYS A 294 -13.73 -1.95 17.39
C CYS A 294 -12.22 -1.86 17.69
N PRO A 295 -11.82 -1.67 18.97
CA PRO A 295 -10.41 -1.54 19.35
C PRO A 295 -9.57 -2.79 19.05
N GLU A 296 -10.19 -3.98 18.96
CA GLU A 296 -9.55 -5.24 18.60
C GLU A 296 -9.13 -5.34 17.13
N VAL A 297 -9.67 -4.46 16.28
CA VAL A 297 -9.35 -4.43 14.86
C VAL A 297 -8.04 -3.66 14.67
N ALA A 298 -7.07 -4.35 14.07
CA ALA A 298 -5.78 -3.78 13.69
C ALA A 298 -5.76 -3.32 12.23
N ILE A 299 -6.44 -4.04 11.34
CA ILE A 299 -6.50 -3.71 9.91
C ILE A 299 -7.95 -3.78 9.42
N ILE A 300 -8.39 -2.74 8.71
CA ILE A 300 -9.61 -2.76 7.90
C ILE A 300 -9.18 -2.66 6.44
N GLN A 301 -9.21 -3.79 5.73
CA GLN A 301 -9.00 -3.83 4.29
C GLN A 301 -10.29 -3.41 3.59
N HIS A 302 -10.24 -2.37 2.77
CA HIS A 302 -11.37 -2.07 1.89
C HIS A 302 -11.31 -2.92 0.64
N SER A 303 -12.48 -3.39 0.23
CA SER A 303 -12.60 -3.92 -1.11
C SER A 303 -12.62 -2.78 -2.11
N ALA A 304 -11.63 -2.79 -3.01
CA ALA A 304 -11.55 -1.85 -4.10
C ALA A 304 -12.24 -2.36 -5.37
N GLY A 305 -12.61 -1.43 -6.24
CA GLY A 305 -12.90 -1.69 -7.65
C GLY A 305 -11.76 -1.27 -8.54
N VAL A 306 -11.93 -1.52 -9.84
CA VAL A 306 -10.96 -1.15 -10.87
C VAL A 306 -11.30 0.22 -11.46
N MET A 307 -10.29 1.07 -11.60
CA MET A 307 -10.35 2.32 -12.35
C MET A 307 -9.93 2.07 -13.78
N GLN A 308 -10.89 2.14 -14.71
CA GLN A 308 -10.62 2.04 -16.14
C GLN A 308 -10.33 3.41 -16.73
N VAL A 309 -9.39 3.49 -17.67
CA VAL A 309 -8.92 4.72 -18.31
C VAL A 309 -9.15 4.72 -19.82
N VAL A 310 -8.87 3.60 -20.50
CA VAL A 310 -8.85 3.48 -21.97
C VAL A 310 -10.06 2.72 -22.52
N GLU A 311 -10.62 1.81 -21.71
CA GLU A 311 -11.73 0.91 -22.01
C GLU A 311 -11.46 -0.03 -23.21
N ASP A 312 -10.19 -0.42 -23.43
CA ASP A 312 -9.83 -1.36 -24.50
C ASP A 312 -10.08 -2.84 -24.12
N TYR A 313 -9.92 -3.77 -25.07
CA TYR A 313 -10.18 -5.20 -24.82
C TYR A 313 -9.30 -5.78 -23.70
N PHE A 314 -8.04 -5.36 -23.62
CA PHE A 314 -7.11 -5.87 -22.61
C PHE A 314 -7.47 -5.34 -21.22
N GLU A 315 -7.67 -4.03 -21.10
CA GLU A 315 -8.09 -3.38 -19.86
C GLU A 315 -9.44 -3.90 -19.37
N ASN A 316 -10.40 -4.12 -20.27
CA ASN A 316 -11.68 -4.76 -19.92
C ASN A 316 -11.49 -6.19 -19.42
N GLY A 317 -10.58 -6.96 -20.04
CA GLY A 317 -10.23 -8.31 -19.61
C GLY A 317 -9.63 -8.36 -18.21
N ILE A 318 -8.63 -7.51 -17.94
CA ILE A 318 -8.00 -7.38 -16.62
C ILE A 318 -9.01 -6.86 -15.59
N THR A 319 -9.86 -5.91 -15.97
CA THR A 319 -10.93 -5.40 -15.10
C THR A 319 -11.88 -6.51 -14.67
N TYR A 320 -12.32 -7.35 -15.60
CA TYR A 320 -13.17 -8.49 -15.29
C TYR A 320 -12.46 -9.48 -14.36
N PHE A 321 -11.21 -9.83 -14.65
CA PHE A 321 -10.41 -10.73 -13.83
C PHE A 321 -10.24 -10.21 -12.40
N THR A 322 -9.85 -8.94 -12.23
CA THR A 322 -9.67 -8.31 -10.92
C THR A 322 -10.99 -8.25 -10.14
N ASN A 323 -12.11 -7.90 -10.80
CA ASN A 323 -13.43 -7.91 -10.17
C ASN A 323 -13.87 -9.32 -9.73
N LEU A 324 -13.49 -10.36 -10.49
CA LEU A 324 -13.75 -11.75 -10.12
C LEU A 324 -12.98 -12.13 -8.84
N ILE A 325 -11.70 -11.75 -8.74
CA ILE A 325 -10.89 -11.97 -7.54
C ILE A 325 -11.49 -11.25 -6.33
N TYR A 326 -11.83 -9.97 -6.45
CA TYR A 326 -12.46 -9.23 -5.35
C TYR A 326 -13.81 -9.81 -4.94
N SER A 327 -14.61 -10.31 -5.89
CA SER A 327 -15.87 -10.98 -5.60
C SER A 327 -15.66 -12.30 -4.84
N ALA A 328 -14.65 -13.08 -5.22
CA ALA A 328 -14.29 -14.31 -4.53
C ALA A 328 -13.81 -14.03 -3.09
N ILE A 329 -12.94 -13.03 -2.90
CA ILE A 329 -12.48 -12.60 -1.57
C ILE A 329 -13.67 -12.22 -0.68
N ARG A 330 -14.60 -11.39 -1.19
CA ARG A 330 -15.82 -11.01 -0.44
C ARG A 330 -16.67 -12.22 -0.06
N PHE A 331 -16.85 -13.16 -0.98
CA PHE A 331 -17.65 -14.36 -0.73
C PHE A 331 -17.01 -15.25 0.36
N VAL A 332 -15.70 -15.44 0.28
CA VAL A 332 -14.94 -16.27 1.22
C VAL A 332 -14.89 -15.64 2.61
N CYS A 333 -14.54 -14.35 2.71
CA CYS A 333 -14.58 -13.63 3.99
C CYS A 333 -16.00 -13.54 4.57
N GLY A 334 -17.01 -13.33 3.71
CA GLY A 334 -18.42 -13.36 4.12
C GLY A 334 -18.90 -14.72 4.62
N SER A 335 -18.19 -15.80 4.27
CA SER A 335 -18.44 -17.17 4.74
C SER A 335 -17.71 -17.49 6.05
N GLY A 336 -17.01 -16.51 6.65
CA GLY A 336 -16.32 -16.65 7.93
C GLY A 336 -14.81 -16.92 7.82
N ASP A 337 -14.23 -16.82 6.62
CA ASP A 337 -12.78 -16.89 6.45
C ASP A 337 -12.09 -15.56 6.82
N VAL A 338 -10.79 -15.62 6.99
CA VAL A 338 -9.95 -14.50 7.39
C VAL A 338 -9.82 -13.48 6.25
N ALA A 339 -9.90 -12.19 6.59
CA ALA A 339 -9.70 -11.13 5.61
C ALA A 339 -8.24 -11.02 5.17
N PRO A 340 -7.95 -10.93 3.86
CA PRO A 340 -6.61 -10.68 3.37
C PRO A 340 -6.23 -9.21 3.59
N PHE A 341 -4.92 -8.95 3.68
CA PHE A 341 -4.36 -7.62 3.58
C PHE A 341 -3.51 -7.55 2.31
N VAL A 342 -3.84 -6.61 1.41
CA VAL A 342 -3.21 -6.48 0.08
C VAL A 342 -2.28 -5.25 -0.02
N GLY A 343 -1.92 -4.66 1.13
CA GLY A 343 -0.88 -3.63 1.20
C GLY A 343 -1.31 -2.20 0.83
N HIS A 344 -2.56 -1.99 0.42
CA HIS A 344 -3.15 -0.67 0.12
C HIS A 344 -4.67 -0.68 0.34
N ASN A 345 -5.29 0.49 0.29
CA ASN A 345 -6.73 0.67 0.52
C ASN A 345 -7.16 0.13 1.88
N ALA A 346 -6.32 0.32 2.89
CA ALA A 346 -6.54 -0.24 4.21
C ALA A 346 -6.28 0.78 5.31
N PHE A 347 -7.10 0.71 6.35
CA PHE A 347 -6.82 1.40 7.61
C PHE A 347 -6.00 0.47 8.50
N LEU A 348 -4.94 0.99 9.10
CA LEU A 348 -4.10 0.31 10.07
C LEU A 348 -4.11 1.08 11.39
N ARG A 349 -4.17 0.35 12.49
CA ARG A 349 -3.90 0.91 13.82
C ARG A 349 -2.39 0.93 14.04
N TRP A 350 -1.84 2.12 14.22
CA TRP A 350 -0.40 2.30 14.37
C TRP A 350 0.15 1.54 15.58
N GLN A 351 -0.53 1.60 16.73
CA GLN A 351 -0.14 0.86 17.93
C GLN A 351 -0.09 -0.67 17.70
N ALA A 352 -1.02 -1.21 16.89
CA ALA A 352 -1.01 -2.64 16.57
C ALA A 352 0.19 -2.98 15.67
N VAL A 353 0.47 -2.15 14.67
CA VAL A 353 1.67 -2.30 13.81
C VAL A 353 2.96 -2.25 14.63
N GLN A 354 3.06 -1.32 15.58
CA GLN A 354 4.20 -1.21 16.49
C GLN A 354 4.34 -2.45 17.39
N SER A 355 3.23 -3.04 17.85
CA SER A 355 3.25 -4.20 18.74
C SER A 355 3.86 -5.46 18.13
N VAL A 356 3.89 -5.54 16.79
CA VAL A 356 4.47 -6.66 16.04
C VAL A 356 5.74 -6.27 15.29
N ALA A 357 6.27 -5.06 15.54
CA ALA A 357 7.56 -4.65 15.01
C ALA A 357 8.67 -5.60 15.49
N PHE A 358 9.72 -5.73 14.68
CA PHE A 358 10.83 -6.62 14.98
C PHE A 358 12.16 -5.89 14.81
N TRP A 359 13.12 -6.27 15.65
CA TRP A 359 14.46 -5.71 15.59
C TRP A 359 15.36 -6.58 14.72
N SER A 360 16.06 -5.97 13.77
CA SER A 360 17.07 -6.65 12.95
C SER A 360 18.13 -5.63 12.53
N GLU A 361 19.37 -6.06 12.27
CA GLU A 361 20.43 -5.18 11.74
C GLU A 361 20.59 -3.82 12.46
N ASN A 362 20.40 -3.78 13.79
CA ASN A 362 20.44 -2.57 14.62
C ASN A 362 19.38 -1.50 14.30
N ARG A 363 18.25 -1.90 13.72
CA ARG A 363 17.09 -1.03 13.49
C ARG A 363 15.79 -1.77 13.74
N GLU A 364 14.74 -1.00 14.04
CA GLU A 364 13.39 -1.51 14.14
C GLU A 364 12.74 -1.54 12.75
N TYR A 365 12.09 -2.65 12.44
CA TYR A 365 11.35 -2.84 11.21
C TYR A 365 9.88 -3.08 11.49
N TYR A 366 9.04 -2.41 10.71
CA TYR A 366 7.60 -2.65 10.71
C TYR A 366 7.23 -3.58 9.57
N TRP A 367 7.74 -3.28 8.37
CA TRP A 367 7.50 -4.04 7.15
C TRP A 367 8.66 -4.99 6.86
N SER A 368 8.36 -6.20 6.42
CA SER A 368 9.40 -7.15 6.04
C SER A 368 10.07 -6.73 4.73
N GLU A 369 11.37 -6.41 4.77
CA GLU A 369 12.15 -6.07 3.56
C GLU A 369 12.62 -7.32 2.81
N SER A 370 12.67 -8.47 3.49
CA SER A 370 13.15 -9.74 2.92
C SER A 370 12.10 -10.46 2.08
N HIS A 371 10.81 -10.18 2.32
CA HIS A 371 9.71 -10.84 1.62
C HIS A 371 9.08 -9.89 0.60
N VAL A 372 8.61 -10.46 -0.50
CA VAL A 372 7.91 -9.73 -1.56
C VAL A 372 6.44 -9.44 -1.21
N SER A 373 5.87 -10.23 -0.30
CA SER A 373 4.53 -10.04 0.25
C SER A 373 4.62 -9.53 1.69
N GLU A 374 5.13 -8.30 1.85
CA GLU A 374 5.30 -7.67 3.17
C GLU A 374 3.96 -7.41 3.87
N ASP A 375 2.91 -7.22 3.10
CA ASP A 375 1.53 -7.05 3.53
C ASP A 375 0.98 -8.33 4.17
N PHE A 376 1.16 -9.46 3.50
CA PHE A 376 0.77 -10.75 4.03
C PHE A 376 1.53 -11.08 5.32
N ASP A 377 2.84 -10.83 5.36
CA ASP A 377 3.66 -11.00 6.56
C ASP A 377 3.15 -10.14 7.74
N MET A 378 2.83 -8.87 7.49
CA MET A 378 2.25 -7.97 8.50
C MET A 378 0.93 -8.51 9.04
N ALA A 379 0.00 -8.89 8.15
CA ALA A 379 -1.30 -9.41 8.56
C ALA A 379 -1.17 -10.70 9.37
N LEU A 380 -0.27 -11.61 8.96
CA LEU A 380 -0.01 -12.84 9.68
C LEU A 380 0.52 -12.57 11.09
N ARG A 381 1.52 -11.67 11.23
CA ARG A 381 2.06 -11.29 12.54
C ARG A 381 0.99 -10.70 13.46
N LEU A 382 0.14 -9.81 12.93
CA LEU A 382 -0.96 -9.21 13.70
C LEU A 382 -1.99 -10.24 14.17
N GLN A 383 -2.36 -11.17 13.29
CA GLN A 383 -3.32 -12.24 13.61
C GLN A 383 -2.76 -13.23 14.63
N VAL A 384 -1.47 -13.58 14.52
CA VAL A 384 -0.77 -14.42 15.52
C VAL A 384 -0.71 -13.71 16.87
N ALA A 385 -0.56 -12.38 16.89
CA ALA A 385 -0.63 -11.56 18.10
C ALA A 385 -2.07 -11.40 18.66
N GLY A 386 -3.08 -11.97 18.00
CA GLY A 386 -4.48 -11.96 18.45
C GLY A 386 -5.30 -10.76 17.97
N ASN A 387 -4.77 -9.95 17.05
CA ASN A 387 -5.52 -8.84 16.44
C ASN A 387 -6.45 -9.32 15.34
N VAL A 388 -7.52 -8.54 15.09
CA VAL A 388 -8.47 -8.81 14.01
C VAL A 388 -8.09 -8.04 12.74
N VAL A 389 -8.09 -8.75 11.61
CA VAL A 389 -8.08 -8.16 10.26
C VAL A 389 -9.48 -8.31 9.68
N ARG A 390 -10.05 -7.24 9.17
CA ARG A 390 -11.44 -7.18 8.71
C ARG A 390 -11.52 -6.68 7.27
N LEU A 391 -12.47 -7.23 6.51
CA LEU A 391 -12.80 -6.76 5.15
C LEU A 391 -14.04 -5.85 5.20
N ALA A 392 -13.90 -4.61 4.72
CA ALA A 392 -14.97 -3.62 4.61
C ALA A 392 -15.45 -3.48 3.16
N THR A 393 -16.77 -3.61 2.95
CA THR A 393 -17.40 -3.55 1.62
C THR A 393 -18.42 -2.42 1.48
N TYR A 394 -18.59 -1.58 2.50
CA TYR A 394 -19.69 -0.60 2.57
C TYR A 394 -19.55 0.57 1.59
N HIS A 395 -18.36 0.90 1.11
CA HIS A 395 -18.17 1.88 0.02
C HIS A 395 -18.47 1.32 -1.38
N GLY A 396 -18.74 0.01 -1.49
CA GLY A 396 -19.00 -0.65 -2.77
C GLY A 396 -17.81 -0.64 -3.75
N LEU A 397 -18.05 -1.12 -4.97
CA LEU A 397 -17.03 -1.19 -6.05
C LEU A 397 -16.64 0.17 -6.63
N ARG A 398 -17.42 1.23 -6.35
CA ARG A 398 -17.14 2.60 -6.80
C ARG A 398 -16.47 3.44 -5.73
N GLY A 399 -16.22 2.86 -4.56
CA GLY A 399 -15.58 3.54 -3.45
C GLY A 399 -14.09 3.66 -3.67
N PHE A 400 -13.32 2.76 -3.04
CA PHE A 400 -11.90 2.64 -3.32
C PHE A 400 -11.70 2.11 -4.74
N GLN A 401 -10.83 2.75 -5.51
CA GLN A 401 -10.54 2.37 -6.89
C GLN A 401 -9.04 2.29 -7.13
N GLU A 402 -8.63 1.27 -7.87
CA GLU A 402 -7.23 0.97 -8.18
C GLU A 402 -6.98 1.08 -9.68
N GLY A 403 -5.85 1.66 -10.07
CA GLY A 403 -5.38 1.60 -11.46
C GLY A 403 -5.11 0.17 -11.90
N VAL A 404 -5.43 -0.15 -13.15
CA VAL A 404 -5.05 -1.40 -13.80
C VAL A 404 -3.92 -1.19 -14.78
N SER A 405 -3.18 -2.28 -15.03
CA SER A 405 -2.15 -2.36 -16.04
C SER A 405 -2.73 -2.00 -17.40
N LEU A 406 -2.19 -0.95 -18.02
CA LEU A 406 -2.62 -0.49 -19.35
C LEU A 406 -2.01 -1.34 -20.47
N THR A 407 -0.94 -2.09 -20.19
CA THR A 407 -0.26 -2.94 -21.16
C THR A 407 0.01 -4.36 -20.65
N ILE A 408 0.16 -5.30 -21.59
CA ILE A 408 0.54 -6.69 -21.28
C ILE A 408 1.91 -6.76 -20.60
N TYR A 409 2.84 -5.86 -20.95
CA TYR A 409 4.17 -5.84 -20.34
C TYR A 409 4.13 -5.43 -18.87
N ASP A 410 3.28 -4.46 -18.54
CA ASP A 410 3.06 -4.03 -17.14
C ASP A 410 2.48 -5.19 -16.32
N GLU A 411 1.52 -5.93 -16.89
CA GLU A 411 0.91 -7.08 -16.25
C GLU A 411 1.91 -8.24 -16.09
N LEU A 412 2.70 -8.58 -17.12
CA LEU A 412 3.76 -9.60 -17.01
C LEU A 412 4.78 -9.24 -15.93
N ALA A 413 5.21 -7.98 -15.87
CA ALA A 413 6.12 -7.50 -14.83
C ALA A 413 5.47 -7.55 -13.44
N ARG A 414 4.15 -7.36 -13.33
CA ARG A 414 3.39 -7.52 -12.07
C ARG A 414 3.31 -8.99 -11.64
N TRP A 415 3.05 -9.91 -12.56
CA TRP A 415 2.95 -11.35 -12.26
C TRP A 415 4.30 -11.97 -11.93
N GLU A 416 5.37 -11.58 -12.61
CA GLU A 416 6.74 -12.03 -12.29
C GLU A 416 7.12 -11.67 -10.85
N LYS A 417 6.68 -10.49 -10.38
CA LYS A 417 6.86 -10.07 -8.99
C LYS A 417 6.12 -11.00 -8.03
N TYR A 418 4.84 -11.29 -8.28
CA TYR A 418 4.06 -12.19 -7.43
C TYR A 418 4.57 -13.63 -7.42
N HIS A 419 5.01 -14.14 -8.57
CA HIS A 419 5.55 -15.50 -8.65
C HIS A 419 6.85 -15.64 -7.84
N THR A 420 7.76 -14.67 -7.95
CA THR A 420 8.99 -14.64 -7.14
C THR A 420 8.68 -14.66 -5.63
N SER A 421 7.60 -13.98 -5.20
CA SER A 421 7.14 -13.99 -3.80
C SER A 421 6.84 -15.39 -3.28
N GLN A 422 6.08 -16.16 -4.05
CA GLN A 422 5.62 -17.48 -3.61
C GLN A 422 6.77 -18.48 -3.52
N THR A 423 7.75 -18.39 -4.43
CA THR A 423 8.95 -19.24 -4.39
C THR A 423 9.88 -18.90 -3.22
N ASP A 424 10.01 -17.61 -2.87
CA ASP A 424 10.84 -17.20 -1.72
C ASP A 424 10.24 -17.65 -0.38
N SER A 425 8.91 -17.68 -0.27
CA SER A 425 8.20 -18.22 0.91
C SER A 425 8.39 -19.73 1.13
N HIS A 426 8.72 -20.48 0.07
CA HIS A 426 9.01 -21.91 0.15
C HIS A 426 10.46 -22.19 0.58
N ASN A 427 11.39 -21.32 0.21
CA ASN A 427 12.82 -21.46 0.52
C ASN A 427 13.21 -20.93 1.90
N SER A 428 12.35 -20.14 2.57
CA SER A 428 12.62 -19.60 3.91
C SER A 428 12.53 -20.62 5.05
N LYS A 429 12.14 -21.88 4.79
CA LYS A 429 12.19 -22.99 5.78
C LYS A 429 13.61 -23.53 6.08
N LYS A 430 14.65 -22.80 5.69
CA LYS A 430 16.06 -23.18 5.90
C LYS A 430 16.86 -22.17 6.71
N TYR A 431 16.29 -21.49 7.70
CA TYR A 431 17.07 -20.89 8.81
C TYR A 431 16.33 -20.96 10.13
#